data_AF-A0A345BVQ1-F1
#
_entry.id   AF-A0A345BVQ1-F1
#
_cell.length_a   1.000
_cell.length_b   1.000
_cell.length_c   1.000
_cell.angle_alpha   90.00
_cell.angle_beta   90.00
_cell.angle_gamma   90.00
#
_symmetry.space_group_name_H-M   'P 1'
#
loop_
_entity.id
_entity.type
_entity.pdbx_description
1 polymer ?
#
loop_
_entity_poly.entity_id
_entity_poly.type
_entity_poly.pdbx_seq_one_letter_code
_entity_poly.pdbx_strand_id
1 'polypeptide(L)'
;MRYIKDQIDFDTLLEHKKKHQADFTIIVGYDFQSKRLIERAEKHEIVLFNIESLEQLIKWHDDVPLQFDAYKNLFSEAGKVNLSLIDNDRKRMIRNSNLFQSIVSCLSEESMDPETEGLLSPRDIYQLLKRQPAFDTPPSTNEIKEMLDFLSSPLIGCVGKNKDSYFARGSLDDAAMKFKFYLEAAKNNA
;
A
#
# COMPACT_ATOMS: atom_id res chain seq x y z
N MET A 1 32.79 25.85 -2.59
CA MET A 1 31.54 25.23 -2.12
C MET A 1 31.44 25.51 -0.61
N ARG A 2 30.58 26.46 -0.20
CA ARG A 2 30.54 26.96 1.18
C ARG A 2 29.79 25.95 2.03
N TYR A 3 30.52 25.24 2.89
CA TYR A 3 29.96 24.41 3.95
C TYR A 3 29.05 25.29 4.83
N ILE A 4 27.76 24.95 4.96
CA ILE A 4 26.88 25.53 5.96
C ILE A 4 27.35 24.99 7.32
N LYS A 5 28.35 25.66 7.91
CA LYS A 5 28.61 25.61 9.35
C LYS A 5 27.63 26.60 9.99
N ASP A 6 26.98 26.13 11.05
CA ASP A 6 25.92 26.77 11.86
C ASP A 6 24.51 26.49 11.35
N GLN A 7 24.02 25.28 11.66
CA GLN A 7 23.25 24.93 12.87
C GLN A 7 21.78 25.20 12.62
N ILE A 8 21.09 24.16 12.15
CA ILE A 8 19.64 24.06 12.24
C ILE A 8 19.25 24.51 13.65
N ASP A 9 18.44 25.55 13.71
CA ASP A 9 17.88 26.07 14.95
C ASP A 9 16.67 25.22 15.32
N PHE A 10 16.93 24.17 16.09
CA PHE A 10 15.92 23.23 16.54
C PHE A 10 14.89 23.90 17.46
N ASP A 11 15.28 24.92 18.24
CA ASP A 11 14.37 25.60 19.17
C ASP A 11 13.33 26.41 18.39
N THR A 12 13.77 27.16 17.37
CA THR A 12 12.86 27.88 16.45
C THR A 12 11.89 26.92 15.74
N LEU A 13 12.35 25.72 15.34
CA LEU A 13 11.49 24.71 14.72
C LEU A 13 10.42 24.15 15.70
N LEU A 14 10.76 23.98 16.97
CA LEU A 14 9.82 23.57 18.01
C LEU A 14 8.78 24.67 18.31
N GLU A 15 9.20 25.93 18.35
CA GLU A 15 8.29 27.06 18.47
C GLU A 15 7.33 27.13 17.29
N HIS A 16 7.83 26.94 16.07
CA HIS A 16 7.00 26.88 14.86
C HIS A 16 6.00 25.71 14.91
N LYS A 17 6.44 24.51 15.31
CA LYS A 17 5.58 23.33 15.50
C LYS A 17 4.42 23.64 16.45
N LYS A 18 4.74 24.20 17.63
CA LYS A 18 3.74 24.57 18.66
C LYS A 18 2.77 25.64 18.15
N LYS A 19 3.29 26.69 17.51
CA LYS A 19 2.48 27.80 16.96
C LYS A 19 1.45 27.31 15.95
N HIS A 20 1.81 26.34 15.12
CA HIS A 20 0.97 25.83 14.04
C HIS A 20 0.22 24.54 14.40
N GLN A 21 0.33 24.06 15.65
CA GLN A 21 -0.27 22.80 16.12
C GLN A 21 0.07 21.61 15.18
N ALA A 22 1.29 21.62 14.63
CA ALA A 22 1.73 20.57 13.73
C ALA A 22 2.11 19.31 14.51
N ASP A 23 1.69 18.15 14.00
CA ASP A 23 2.01 16.85 14.62
C ASP A 23 3.50 16.51 14.50
N PHE A 24 4.11 16.85 13.37
CA PHE A 24 5.46 16.45 13.00
C PHE A 24 6.28 17.62 12.47
N THR A 25 7.60 17.55 12.67
CA THR A 25 8.58 18.45 12.05
C THR A 25 9.57 17.62 11.26
N ILE A 26 9.74 17.97 9.98
CA ILE A 26 10.62 17.27 9.05
C ILE A 26 11.59 18.28 8.45
N ILE A 27 12.86 17.91 8.37
CA ILE A 27 13.87 18.68 7.64
C ILE A 27 14.29 17.88 6.43
N VAL A 28 14.15 18.49 5.26
CA VAL A 28 14.63 17.93 3.99
C VAL A 28 15.98 18.58 3.64
N GLY A 29 16.99 17.76 3.34
CA GLY A 29 18.33 18.23 2.99
C GLY A 29 19.02 17.29 2.01
N TYR A 30 20.13 17.72 1.42
CA TYR A 30 20.90 16.88 0.49
C TYR A 30 21.33 15.56 1.14
N ASP A 31 21.98 15.65 2.30
CA ASP A 31 22.36 14.50 3.13
C ASP A 31 22.63 14.93 4.58
N PHE A 32 22.63 13.98 5.50
CA PHE A 32 22.85 14.18 6.93
C PHE A 32 23.91 13.21 7.47
N GLN A 33 25.18 13.59 7.48
CA GLN A 33 26.26 12.71 7.95
C GLN A 33 26.77 13.02 9.36
N SER A 34 26.43 14.19 9.90
CA SER A 34 26.91 14.60 11.22
C SER A 34 26.18 13.88 12.34
N LYS A 35 26.89 13.06 13.13
CA LYS A 35 26.33 12.40 14.31
C LYS A 35 25.68 13.38 15.27
N ARG A 36 26.33 14.53 15.53
CA ARG A 36 25.81 15.60 16.38
C ARG A 36 24.47 16.16 15.86
N LEU A 37 24.30 16.25 14.54
CA LEU A 37 23.04 16.71 13.95
C LEU A 37 21.92 15.69 14.15
N ILE A 38 22.22 14.40 13.96
CA ILE A 38 21.26 13.30 14.12
C ILE A 38 20.82 13.21 15.59
N GLU A 39 21.76 13.19 16.54
CA GLU A 39 21.49 13.18 17.98
C GLU A 39 20.64 14.39 18.41
N ARG A 40 20.86 15.57 17.81
CA ARG A 40 20.00 16.74 18.05
C ARG A 40 18.61 16.56 17.46
N ALA A 41 18.47 16.01 16.26
CA ALA A 41 17.16 15.78 15.66
C ALA A 41 16.33 14.79 16.48
N GLU A 42 16.95 13.71 16.94
CA GLU A 42 16.34 12.75 17.89
C GLU A 42 15.86 13.44 19.16
N LYS A 43 16.72 14.23 19.80
CA LYS A 43 16.38 14.96 21.03
C LYS A 43 15.19 15.92 20.88
N HIS A 44 15.02 16.52 19.70
CA HIS A 44 13.96 17.50 19.44
C HIS A 44 12.78 16.90 18.67
N GLU A 45 12.70 15.56 18.54
CA GLU A 45 11.62 14.86 17.84
C GLU A 45 11.43 15.33 16.39
N ILE A 46 12.54 15.54 15.69
CA ILE A 46 12.57 15.98 14.28
C ILE A 46 13.04 14.84 13.39
N VAL A 47 12.35 14.65 12.27
CA VAL A 47 12.73 13.68 11.23
C VAL A 47 13.60 14.35 10.16
N LEU A 48 14.64 13.65 9.75
CA LEU A 48 15.61 14.07 8.75
C LEU A 48 15.41 13.24 7.47
N PHE A 49 14.96 13.90 6.41
CA PHE A 49 14.78 13.32 5.07
C PHE A 49 15.91 13.79 4.15
N ASN A 50 16.78 12.88 3.74
CA ASN A 50 17.69 13.21 2.64
C ASN A 50 16.92 13.18 1.29
N ILE A 51 17.46 13.84 0.26
CA ILE A 51 16.81 13.91 -1.05
C ILE A 51 16.57 12.51 -1.64
N GLU A 52 17.53 11.60 -1.48
CA GLU A 52 17.42 10.22 -1.97
C GLU A 52 16.23 9.48 -1.34
N SER A 53 16.03 9.60 -0.02
CA SER A 53 14.90 8.97 0.68
C SER A 53 13.57 9.61 0.29
N LEU A 54 13.54 10.94 0.08
CA LEU A 54 12.33 11.61 -0.37
C LEU A 54 11.95 11.20 -1.80
N GLU A 55 12.92 11.14 -2.72
CA GLU A 55 12.71 10.66 -4.07
C GLU A 55 12.21 9.21 -4.07
N GLN A 56 12.82 8.35 -3.25
CA GLN A 56 12.42 6.96 -3.13
C GLN A 56 10.99 6.82 -2.59
N LEU A 57 10.62 7.64 -1.59
CA LEU A 57 9.27 7.68 -1.04
C LEU A 57 8.24 8.08 -2.09
N ILE A 58 8.54 9.09 -2.91
CA ILE A 58 7.66 9.53 -4.00
C ILE A 58 7.48 8.41 -5.04
N LYS A 59 8.57 7.78 -5.48
CA LYS A 59 8.50 6.64 -6.40
C LYS A 59 7.69 5.47 -5.83
N TRP A 60 7.85 5.19 -4.53
CA TRP A 60 7.09 4.14 -3.87
C TRP A 60 5.60 4.47 -3.75
N HIS A 61 5.24 5.74 -3.57
CA HIS A 61 3.84 6.16 -3.55
C HIS A 61 3.18 6.07 -4.92
N ASP A 62 3.91 6.44 -5.98
CA ASP A 62 3.44 6.34 -7.36
C ASP A 62 3.21 4.87 -7.78
N ASP A 63 4.12 3.98 -7.37
CA ASP A 63 4.04 2.54 -7.64
C ASP A 63 2.98 1.82 -6.77
N VAL A 64 2.99 2.05 -5.46
CA VAL A 64 2.08 1.42 -4.49
C VAL A 64 1.56 2.47 -3.51
N PRO A 65 0.41 3.12 -3.82
CA PRO A 65 -0.12 4.19 -2.99
C PRO A 65 -0.66 3.62 -1.68
N LEU A 66 -0.04 4.01 -0.57
CA LEU A 66 -0.53 3.68 0.76
C LEU A 66 -1.48 4.76 1.29
N GLN A 67 -2.25 4.40 2.30
CA GLN A 67 -3.05 5.35 3.05
C GLN A 67 -2.14 6.23 3.93
N PHE A 68 -2.63 7.43 4.26
CA PHE A 68 -1.91 8.40 5.07
C PHE A 68 -1.36 7.82 6.39
N ASP A 69 -2.15 6.98 7.06
CA ASP A 69 -1.76 6.38 8.34
C ASP A 69 -0.50 5.52 8.25
N ALA A 70 -0.24 4.88 7.11
CA ALA A 70 1.00 4.14 6.90
C ALA A 70 2.21 5.09 6.85
N TYR A 71 2.10 6.21 6.14
CA TYR A 71 3.16 7.22 6.06
C TYR A 71 3.39 7.95 7.38
N LYS A 72 2.35 8.08 8.22
CA LYS A 72 2.47 8.66 9.57
C LYS A 72 3.56 8.00 10.41
N ASN A 73 3.79 6.69 10.23
CA ASN A 73 4.84 5.96 10.92
C ASN A 73 6.24 6.49 10.58
N LEU A 74 6.48 6.96 9.34
CA LEU A 74 7.76 7.54 8.91
C LEU A 74 8.09 8.84 9.64
N PHE A 75 7.07 9.54 10.12
CA PHE A 75 7.22 10.84 10.79
C PHE A 75 7.22 10.71 12.30
N SER A 76 6.90 9.52 12.82
CA SER A 76 6.80 9.25 14.26
C SER A 76 8.14 8.88 14.89
N GLU A 77 9.12 8.45 14.10
CA GLU A 77 10.49 8.17 14.55
C GLU A 77 11.42 9.36 14.24
N ALA A 78 12.00 9.95 15.28
CA ALA A 78 12.94 11.06 15.15
C ALA A 78 14.32 10.60 14.67
N GLY A 79 15.11 11.54 14.14
CA GLY A 79 16.41 11.23 13.54
C GLY A 79 16.30 10.99 12.04
N LYS A 80 17.14 10.10 11.48
CA LYS A 80 17.07 9.79 10.04
C LYS A 80 15.81 8.99 9.72
N VAL A 81 15.13 9.36 8.64
CA VAL A 81 13.98 8.59 8.15
C VAL A 81 14.37 7.13 7.92
N ASN A 82 13.53 6.22 8.38
CA ASN A 82 13.61 4.80 8.09
C ASN A 82 12.43 4.40 7.19
N LEU A 83 12.68 4.32 5.87
CA LEU A 83 11.64 3.91 4.92
C LEU A 83 11.16 2.47 5.10
N SER A 84 11.94 1.60 5.75
CA SER A 84 11.54 0.20 5.97
C SER A 84 10.29 0.05 6.83
N LEU A 85 9.90 1.09 7.58
CA LEU A 85 8.69 1.11 8.39
C LEU A 85 7.41 0.92 7.58
N ILE A 86 7.43 1.24 6.27
CA ILE A 86 6.27 1.06 5.37
C ILE A 86 6.39 -0.16 4.46
N ASP A 87 7.49 -0.92 4.53
CA ASP A 87 7.72 -2.08 3.64
C ASP A 87 6.64 -3.15 3.78
N ASN A 88 6.20 -3.42 5.01
CA ASN A 88 5.16 -4.42 5.26
C ASN A 88 3.80 -3.99 4.67
N ASP A 89 3.46 -2.70 4.76
CA ASP A 89 2.23 -2.17 4.17
C ASP A 89 2.29 -2.22 2.64
N ARG A 90 3.44 -1.87 2.04
CA ARG A 90 3.66 -2.02 0.59
C ARG A 90 3.55 -3.47 0.15
N LYS A 91 4.24 -4.39 0.82
CA LYS A 91 4.18 -5.83 0.53
C LYS A 91 2.76 -6.38 0.64
N ARG A 92 2.00 -5.94 1.64
CA ARG A 92 0.59 -6.33 1.80
C ARG A 92 -0.26 -5.85 0.63
N MET A 93 -0.08 -4.61 0.18
CA MET A 93 -0.82 -4.08 -0.98
C MET A 93 -0.48 -4.84 -2.27
N ILE A 94 0.80 -5.09 -2.53
CA ILE A 94 1.26 -5.89 -3.70
C ILE A 94 0.67 -7.30 -3.63
N ARG A 95 0.74 -7.95 -2.46
CA ARG A 95 0.17 -9.29 -2.26
C ARG A 95 -1.33 -9.32 -2.53
N ASN A 96 -2.08 -8.32 -2.07
CA ASN A 96 -3.51 -8.20 -2.33
C ASN A 96 -3.81 -8.02 -3.82
N SER A 97 -2.99 -7.24 -4.53
CA SER A 97 -3.07 -7.09 -5.99
C SER A 97 -2.84 -8.42 -6.72
N ASN A 98 -1.81 -9.18 -6.31
CA ASN A 98 -1.55 -10.51 -6.87
C ASN A 98 -2.71 -11.47 -6.59
N LEU A 99 -3.26 -11.46 -5.37
CA LEU A 99 -4.39 -12.30 -4.99
C LEU A 99 -5.64 -11.97 -5.81
N PHE A 100 -5.93 -10.68 -5.99
CA PHE A 100 -7.02 -10.20 -6.84
C PHE A 100 -6.86 -10.75 -8.27
N GLN A 101 -5.68 -10.57 -8.87
CA GLN A 101 -5.42 -11.02 -10.23
C GLN A 101 -5.55 -12.55 -10.35
N SER A 102 -4.88 -13.31 -9.48
CA SER A 102 -4.91 -14.77 -9.50
C SER A 102 -6.32 -15.34 -9.31
N ILE A 103 -7.14 -14.76 -8.43
CA ILE A 103 -8.51 -15.22 -8.20
C ILE A 103 -9.39 -15.01 -9.44
N VAL A 104 -9.33 -13.82 -10.05
CA VAL A 104 -10.15 -13.55 -11.23
C VAL A 104 -9.68 -14.40 -12.42
N SER A 105 -8.37 -14.60 -12.58
CA SER A 105 -7.82 -15.54 -13.57
C SER A 105 -8.33 -16.96 -13.36
N CYS A 106 -8.23 -17.51 -12.13
CA CYS A 106 -8.73 -18.86 -11.83
C CYS A 106 -10.23 -18.99 -12.14
N LEU A 107 -11.06 -18.05 -11.69
CA LEU A 107 -12.50 -18.11 -11.96
C LEU A 107 -12.82 -17.99 -13.46
N SER A 108 -12.02 -17.22 -14.21
CA SER A 108 -12.22 -17.05 -15.65
C SER A 108 -11.80 -18.30 -16.43
N GLU A 109 -10.67 -18.91 -16.07
CA GLU A 109 -10.17 -20.15 -16.69
C GLU A 109 -11.13 -21.32 -16.45
N GLU A 110 -11.64 -21.47 -15.24
CA GLU A 110 -12.56 -22.54 -14.87
C GLU A 110 -14.01 -22.26 -15.35
N SER A 111 -14.36 -21.03 -15.72
CA SER A 111 -15.72 -20.67 -16.15
C SER A 111 -16.24 -21.44 -17.38
N MET A 112 -15.32 -22.02 -18.16
CA MET A 112 -15.64 -22.79 -19.35
C MET A 112 -15.73 -24.31 -19.09
N ASP A 113 -15.48 -24.76 -17.87
CA ASP A 113 -15.54 -26.18 -17.51
C ASP A 113 -17.01 -26.66 -17.44
N PRO A 114 -17.44 -27.58 -18.33
CA PRO A 114 -18.79 -28.09 -18.34
C PRO A 114 -19.12 -29.03 -17.16
N GLU A 115 -18.11 -29.60 -16.47
CA GLU A 115 -18.37 -30.49 -15.33
C GLU A 115 -18.61 -29.72 -14.04
N THR A 116 -17.80 -28.68 -13.77
CA THR A 116 -17.91 -27.87 -12.55
C THR A 116 -18.78 -26.63 -12.71
N GLU A 117 -19.19 -26.31 -13.94
CA GLU A 117 -19.91 -25.08 -14.31
C GLU A 117 -19.18 -23.81 -13.82
N GLY A 118 -17.86 -23.89 -13.64
CA GLY A 118 -17.02 -22.79 -13.14
C GLY A 118 -17.24 -22.43 -11.67
N LEU A 119 -17.89 -23.27 -10.88
CA LEU A 119 -18.11 -23.04 -9.45
C LEU A 119 -16.90 -23.49 -8.63
N LEU A 120 -16.18 -22.53 -8.05
CA LEU A 120 -15.04 -22.80 -7.18
C LEU A 120 -15.31 -22.36 -5.74
N SER A 121 -15.02 -23.22 -4.77
CA SER A 121 -14.97 -22.83 -3.36
C SER A 121 -13.62 -22.17 -3.01
N PRO A 122 -13.52 -21.44 -1.89
CA PRO A 122 -12.23 -20.93 -1.40
C PRO A 122 -11.16 -22.02 -1.24
N ARG A 123 -11.58 -23.27 -0.96
CA ARG A 123 -10.67 -24.40 -0.83
C ARG A 123 -10.12 -24.85 -2.18
N ASP A 124 -10.93 -24.83 -3.23
CA ASP A 124 -10.51 -25.21 -4.59
C ASP A 124 -9.50 -24.19 -5.12
N ILE A 125 -9.83 -22.90 -4.97
CA ILE A 125 -8.92 -21.80 -5.31
C ILE A 125 -7.63 -21.93 -4.51
N TYR A 126 -7.68 -22.23 -3.20
CA TYR A 126 -6.46 -22.50 -2.43
C TYR A 126 -5.61 -23.62 -3.04
N GLN A 127 -6.20 -24.72 -3.52
CA GLN A 127 -5.44 -25.80 -4.15
C GLN A 127 -4.73 -25.34 -5.43
N LEU A 128 -5.37 -24.46 -6.22
CA LEU A 128 -4.81 -23.88 -7.44
C LEU A 128 -3.68 -22.87 -7.12
N LEU A 129 -3.85 -22.05 -6.08
CA LEU A 129 -2.93 -20.97 -5.75
C LEU A 129 -1.73 -21.40 -4.89
N LYS A 130 -1.83 -22.47 -4.09
CA LYS A 130 -0.81 -22.84 -3.08
C LYS A 130 0.60 -23.13 -3.62
N ARG A 131 0.76 -23.27 -4.94
CA ARG A 131 2.06 -23.49 -5.61
C ARG A 131 2.41 -22.39 -6.62
N GLN A 132 1.61 -21.33 -6.70
CA GLN A 132 1.89 -20.26 -7.64
C GLN A 132 3.10 -19.44 -7.18
N PRO A 133 4.05 -19.12 -8.09
CA PRO A 133 5.26 -18.37 -7.77
C PRO A 133 4.97 -16.91 -7.40
N ALA A 134 3.76 -16.41 -7.67
CA ALA A 134 3.33 -15.06 -7.31
C ALA A 134 3.21 -14.82 -5.79
N PHE A 135 3.30 -15.87 -4.97
CA PHE A 135 3.15 -15.80 -3.52
C PHE A 135 4.34 -16.47 -2.80
N ASP A 136 5.08 -15.68 -2.01
CA ASP A 136 6.13 -16.21 -1.11
C ASP A 136 5.55 -17.17 -0.05
N THR A 137 4.31 -16.91 0.36
CA THR A 137 3.53 -17.77 1.26
C THR A 137 2.14 -17.97 0.65
N PRO A 138 1.64 -19.22 0.56
CA PRO A 138 0.31 -19.49 0.01
C PRO A 138 -0.78 -18.60 0.65
N PRO A 139 -1.73 -18.07 -0.12
CA PRO A 139 -2.89 -17.40 0.46
C PRO A 139 -3.72 -18.38 1.28
N SER A 140 -4.20 -17.95 2.43
CA SER A 140 -5.11 -18.72 3.26
C SER A 140 -6.53 -18.74 2.65
N THR A 141 -7.34 -19.72 3.03
CA THR A 141 -8.74 -19.78 2.60
C THR A 141 -9.55 -18.57 3.09
N ASN A 142 -9.15 -17.95 4.20
CA ASN A 142 -9.78 -16.73 4.71
C ASN A 142 -9.43 -15.52 3.84
N GLU A 143 -8.13 -15.31 3.52
CA GLU A 143 -7.70 -14.25 2.58
C GLU A 143 -8.43 -14.38 1.23
N ILE A 144 -8.53 -15.61 0.71
CA ILE A 144 -9.26 -15.90 -0.54
C ILE A 144 -10.73 -15.54 -0.41
N LYS A 145 -11.40 -15.97 0.67
CA LYS A 145 -12.82 -15.68 0.89
C LYS A 145 -13.09 -14.18 1.03
N GLU A 146 -12.25 -13.45 1.75
CA GLU A 146 -12.37 -11.99 1.90
C GLU A 146 -12.27 -11.29 0.54
N MET A 147 -11.30 -11.68 -0.30
CA MET A 147 -11.17 -11.14 -1.66
C MET A 147 -12.37 -11.49 -2.54
N LEU A 148 -12.87 -12.73 -2.46
CA LEU A 148 -14.06 -13.15 -3.21
C LEU A 148 -15.32 -12.42 -2.78
N ASP A 149 -15.52 -12.21 -1.47
CA ASP A 149 -16.66 -11.44 -0.95
C ASP A 149 -16.57 -9.96 -1.37
N PHE A 150 -15.37 -9.37 -1.42
CA PHE A 150 -15.14 -8.03 -1.98
C PHE A 150 -15.47 -7.96 -3.48
N LEU A 151 -14.97 -8.90 -4.28
CA LEU A 151 -15.22 -9.00 -5.72
C LEU A 151 -16.70 -9.26 -6.06
N SER A 152 -17.41 -9.94 -5.16
CA SER A 152 -18.84 -10.21 -5.26
C SER A 152 -19.72 -9.06 -4.76
N SER A 153 -19.13 -8.05 -4.11
CA SER A 153 -19.88 -6.91 -3.60
C SER A 153 -20.59 -6.18 -4.75
N PRO A 154 -21.77 -5.55 -4.53
CA PRO A 154 -22.47 -4.82 -5.59
C PRO A 154 -21.63 -3.70 -6.23
N LEU A 155 -20.66 -3.16 -5.50
CA LEU A 155 -19.76 -2.10 -5.96
C LEU A 155 -18.76 -2.59 -7.01
N ILE A 156 -18.31 -3.85 -6.91
CA ILE A 156 -17.37 -4.48 -7.84
C ILE A 156 -18.07 -5.45 -8.78
N GLY A 157 -18.85 -6.39 -8.26
CA GLY A 157 -19.78 -7.25 -9.01
C GLY A 157 -19.18 -8.06 -10.16
N CYS A 158 -17.89 -8.39 -10.08
CA CYS A 158 -17.18 -9.16 -11.12
C CYS A 158 -17.23 -10.67 -10.84
N VAL A 159 -17.55 -11.04 -9.60
CA VAL A 159 -17.71 -12.42 -9.16
C VAL A 159 -19.14 -12.65 -8.69
N GLY A 160 -19.69 -13.80 -9.07
CA GLY A 160 -20.96 -14.30 -8.57
C GLY A 160 -20.75 -15.26 -7.40
N LYS A 161 -21.74 -15.33 -6.52
CA LYS A 161 -21.75 -16.25 -5.38
C LYS A 161 -22.96 -17.17 -5.44
N ASN A 162 -22.73 -18.46 -5.28
CA ASN A 162 -23.76 -19.48 -5.12
C ASN A 162 -23.43 -20.34 -3.89
N LYS A 163 -24.18 -20.13 -2.81
CA LYS A 163 -23.88 -20.70 -1.48
C LYS A 163 -22.44 -20.39 -1.06
N ASP A 164 -21.59 -21.41 -0.97
CA ASP A 164 -20.19 -21.32 -0.56
C ASP A 164 -19.20 -21.33 -1.74
N SER A 165 -19.71 -21.35 -2.97
CA SER A 165 -18.93 -21.33 -4.20
C SER A 165 -19.08 -20.00 -4.94
N TYR A 166 -18.08 -19.70 -5.75
CA TYR A 166 -17.95 -18.46 -6.50
C TYR A 166 -17.70 -18.78 -7.98
N PHE A 167 -18.11 -17.88 -8.86
CA PHE A 167 -17.95 -18.02 -10.32
C PHE A 167 -17.68 -16.66 -10.97
N ALA A 168 -17.03 -16.64 -12.12
CA ALA A 168 -16.82 -15.40 -12.88
C ALA A 168 -18.16 -14.86 -13.41
N ARG A 169 -18.43 -13.58 -13.21
CA ARG A 169 -19.53 -12.85 -13.89
C ARG A 169 -19.04 -11.89 -14.96
N GLY A 170 -17.77 -11.53 -14.90
CA GLY A 170 -17.08 -10.64 -15.82
C GLY A 170 -15.58 -10.89 -15.76
N SER A 171 -14.83 -10.17 -16.58
CA SER A 171 -13.37 -10.28 -16.67
C SER A 171 -12.67 -9.34 -15.69
N LEU A 172 -11.33 -9.41 -15.64
CA LEU A 172 -10.50 -8.41 -14.98
C LEU A 172 -10.75 -6.99 -15.53
N ASP A 173 -11.04 -6.87 -16.82
CA ASP A 173 -11.30 -5.58 -17.46
C ASP A 173 -12.59 -4.94 -16.94
N ASP A 174 -13.62 -5.74 -16.66
CA ASP A 174 -14.87 -5.25 -16.07
C ASP A 174 -14.64 -4.64 -14.69
N ALA A 175 -13.77 -5.27 -13.88
CA ALA A 175 -13.37 -4.74 -12.57
C ALA A 175 -12.58 -3.43 -12.73
N ALA A 176 -11.61 -3.41 -13.66
CA ALA A 176 -10.78 -2.25 -13.93
C ALA A 176 -11.62 -1.05 -14.39
N MET A 177 -12.62 -1.26 -15.25
CA MET A 177 -13.54 -0.21 -15.70
C MET A 177 -14.32 0.41 -14.54
N LYS A 178 -14.76 -0.39 -13.56
CA LYS A 178 -15.44 0.14 -12.36
C LYS A 178 -14.51 0.96 -11.48
N PHE A 179 -13.29 0.48 -11.24
CA PHE A 179 -12.29 1.26 -10.50
C PHE A 179 -11.96 2.58 -11.18
N LYS A 180 -11.82 2.58 -12.52
CA LYS A 180 -11.63 3.78 -13.32
C LYS A 180 -12.80 4.76 -13.17
N PHE A 181 -14.04 4.26 -13.25
CA PHE A 181 -15.23 5.09 -13.05
C PHE A 181 -15.23 5.77 -11.67
N TYR A 182 -14.90 5.03 -10.60
CA TYR A 182 -14.80 5.62 -9.25
C TYR A 182 -13.67 6.63 -9.13
N LEU A 183 -12.52 6.38 -9.77
CA LEU A 183 -11.40 7.33 -9.82
C LEU A 183 -11.81 8.65 -10.51
N GLU A 184 -12.50 8.57 -11.64
CA GLU A 184 -12.99 9.75 -12.36
C GLU A 184 -14.03 10.52 -11.53
N ALA A 185 -14.95 9.82 -10.85
CA ALA A 185 -15.91 10.44 -9.95
C ALA A 185 -15.24 11.16 -8.78
N ALA A 186 -14.15 10.61 -8.22
CA ALA A 186 -13.39 11.26 -7.16
C ALA A 186 -12.68 12.54 -7.64
N LYS A 187 -12.13 12.53 -8.87
CA LYS A 187 -11.47 13.70 -9.46
C LYS A 187 -12.42 14.85 -9.77
N ASN A 188 -13.66 14.57 -10.13
CA ASN A 188 -14.66 15.61 -10.41
C ASN A 188 -15.12 16.37 -9.16
N ASN A 189 -14.77 15.89 -7.96
CA ASN A 189 -15.11 16.49 -6.68
C ASN A 189 -13.89 17.07 -5.93
N ALA A 190 -12.72 17.12 -6.59
CA ALA A 190 -11.48 17.71 -6.08
C ALA A 190 -11.12 18.97 -6.87
#